data_AF-A0A356QWI5-F1
#
_entry.id   AF-A0A356QWI5-F1
#
_cell.length_a   1.000
_cell.length_b   1.000
_cell.length_c   1.000
_cell.angle_alpha   90.00
_cell.angle_beta   90.00
_cell.angle_gamma   90.00
#
_symmetry.space_group_name_H-M   'P 1'
#
loop_
_entity.id
_entity.type
_entity.pdbx_description
1 polymer ?
#
loop_
_entity_poly.entity_id
_entity_poly.type
_entity_poly.pdbx_seq_one_letter_code
_entity_poly.pdbx_strand_id
1 'polypeptide(L)'
;TRSGALETERLAGLLRLGEAEAVVAVAASPNLDDELAQRAWWCLPTAEVARLMLSHPDVATGSTGPKLSQFLLDHLPFEDTSRSIIDTVKLLLCSRLLNDEEAGQLRARAENHVACMVGFLSAGPNYLGVPQAAPRFDTESGNDALMEQLLQHAASRQGETFLRCAHRALKKAVDMDTVVDTLKALGEYGKPLCGETVLPRSAQDLQQIVESLTDSSNTTLDPDQVSADKSAKNPDRQSALIALGLCGEPLVASFFAKSDAVGSLMRRKLKPVLEPVFAALETLIEQN
;
A
#
# COMPACT_ATOMS: atom_id res chain seq x y z
N THR A 1 -20.70 22.78 -6.12
CA THR A 1 -20.32 21.40 -5.74
C THR A 1 -21.52 20.75 -5.09
N ARG A 2 -22.19 19.83 -5.80
CA ARG A 2 -23.35 19.09 -5.25
C ARG A 2 -22.77 17.87 -4.54
N SER A 3 -22.44 18.02 -3.25
CA SER A 3 -21.99 16.91 -2.41
C SER A 3 -23.16 15.93 -2.27
N GLY A 4 -23.07 14.78 -2.94
CA GLY A 4 -24.03 13.68 -2.85
C GLY A 4 -23.97 12.88 -1.54
N ALA A 5 -23.38 13.47 -0.48
CA ALA A 5 -23.33 12.84 0.83
C ALA A 5 -24.72 12.91 1.46
N LEU A 6 -25.37 11.76 1.61
CA LEU A 6 -26.64 11.66 2.30
C LEU A 6 -26.43 11.83 3.81
N GLU A 7 -27.28 12.63 4.44
CA GLU A 7 -27.33 12.76 5.90
C GLU A 7 -27.70 11.42 6.54
N THR A 8 -27.19 11.15 7.75
CA THR A 8 -27.33 9.87 8.46
C THR A 8 -28.80 9.41 8.61
N GLU A 9 -29.73 10.34 8.81
CA GLU A 9 -31.18 10.04 8.87
C GLU A 9 -31.70 9.46 7.54
N ARG A 10 -31.21 9.96 6.41
CA ARG A 10 -31.59 9.44 5.08
C ARG A 10 -30.98 8.06 4.82
N LEU A 11 -29.78 7.80 5.34
CA LEU A 11 -29.15 6.47 5.27
C LEU A 11 -29.94 5.43 6.08
N ALA A 12 -30.42 5.79 7.26
CA ALA A 12 -31.33 4.93 8.03
C ALA A 12 -32.65 4.65 7.28
N GLY A 13 -33.12 5.61 6.47
CA GLY A 13 -34.24 5.42 5.56
C GLY A 13 -33.96 4.39 4.46
N LEU A 14 -32.74 4.34 3.91
CA LEU A 14 -32.35 3.37 2.89
C LEU A 14 -32.37 1.93 3.42
N LEU A 15 -31.96 1.69 4.67
CA LEU A 15 -32.03 0.35 5.26
C LEU A 15 -33.45 -0.21 5.33
N ARG A 16 -34.47 0.66 5.35
CA ARG A 16 -35.88 0.24 5.37
C ARG A 16 -36.37 -0.32 4.03
N LEU A 17 -35.62 -0.10 2.94
CA LEU A 17 -35.94 -0.67 1.63
C LEU A 17 -35.80 -2.20 1.63
N GLY A 18 -34.92 -2.74 2.49
CA GLY A 18 -34.71 -4.19 2.61
C GLY A 18 -33.93 -4.83 1.44
N GLU A 19 -33.43 -4.01 0.51
CA GLU A 19 -32.63 -4.46 -0.63
C GLU A 19 -31.14 -4.55 -0.26
N ALA A 20 -30.44 -5.55 -0.80
CA ALA A 20 -29.03 -5.76 -0.49
C ALA A 20 -28.16 -4.57 -0.93
N GLU A 21 -28.49 -3.99 -2.09
CA GLU A 21 -27.85 -2.83 -2.67
C GLU A 21 -27.98 -1.59 -1.77
N ALA A 22 -29.13 -1.45 -1.09
CA ALA A 22 -29.34 -0.36 -0.14
C ALA A 22 -28.44 -0.51 1.10
N VAL A 23 -28.25 -1.74 1.59
CA VAL A 23 -27.34 -2.01 2.72
C VAL A 23 -25.89 -1.74 2.32
N VAL A 24 -25.46 -2.19 1.13
CA VAL A 24 -24.12 -1.92 0.60
C VAL A 24 -23.89 -0.40 0.43
N ALA A 25 -24.86 0.33 -0.09
CA ALA A 25 -24.77 1.79 -0.23
C ALA A 25 -24.64 2.51 1.12
N VAL A 26 -25.33 2.02 2.15
CA VAL A 26 -25.20 2.54 3.52
C VAL A 26 -23.81 2.21 4.08
N ALA A 27 -23.34 0.97 3.92
CA ALA A 27 -22.02 0.52 4.37
C ALA A 27 -20.86 1.27 3.70
N ALA A 28 -21.03 1.71 2.45
CA ALA A 28 -20.04 2.51 1.71
C ALA A 28 -20.15 4.02 1.95
N SER A 29 -21.12 4.48 2.76
CA SER A 29 -21.38 5.91 2.95
C SER A 29 -20.29 6.57 3.81
N PRO A 30 -19.74 7.73 3.41
CA PRO A 30 -18.75 8.45 4.22
C PRO A 30 -19.28 8.89 5.59
N ASN A 31 -20.61 8.98 5.76
CA ASN A 31 -21.26 9.41 6.99
C ASN A 31 -21.78 8.23 7.85
N LEU A 32 -21.20 7.03 7.68
CA LEU A 32 -21.56 5.85 8.47
C LEU A 32 -21.02 5.97 9.89
N ASP A 33 -21.91 5.91 10.89
CA ASP A 33 -21.57 5.79 12.31
C ASP A 33 -21.68 4.33 12.81
N ASP A 34 -21.19 4.04 14.02
CA ASP A 34 -21.21 2.68 14.61
C ASP A 34 -22.63 2.13 14.83
N GLU A 35 -23.61 2.99 15.13
CA GLU A 35 -24.98 2.54 15.39
C GLU A 35 -25.69 2.13 14.09
N LEU A 36 -25.56 2.92 13.03
CA LEU A 36 -26.07 2.61 11.71
C LEU A 36 -25.33 1.42 11.11
N ALA A 37 -24.02 1.32 11.36
CA ALA A 37 -23.21 0.17 11.02
C ALA A 37 -23.78 -1.11 11.65
N GLN A 38 -24.08 -1.11 12.95
CA GLN A 38 -24.68 -2.27 13.61
C GLN A 38 -25.99 -2.72 12.95
N ARG A 39 -26.83 -1.77 12.52
CA ARG A 39 -28.09 -2.05 11.82
C ARG A 39 -27.84 -2.61 10.42
N ALA A 40 -26.92 -2.02 9.67
CA ALA A 40 -26.53 -2.51 8.34
C ALA A 40 -25.96 -3.94 8.41
N TRP A 41 -25.12 -4.21 9.42
CA TRP A 41 -24.56 -5.53 9.68
C TRP A 41 -25.63 -6.58 9.97
N TRP A 42 -26.65 -6.22 10.75
CA TRP A 42 -27.78 -7.11 11.02
C TRP A 42 -28.57 -7.47 9.76
N CYS A 43 -28.67 -6.54 8.81
CA CYS A 43 -29.38 -6.76 7.56
C CYS A 43 -28.62 -7.65 6.56
N LEU A 44 -27.30 -7.46 6.42
CA LEU A 44 -26.50 -8.16 5.41
C LEU A 44 -25.07 -8.49 5.89
N PRO A 45 -24.88 -9.57 6.67
CA PRO A 45 -23.59 -9.92 7.25
C PRO A 45 -22.67 -10.65 6.24
N THR A 46 -22.12 -9.91 5.29
CA THR A 46 -21.20 -10.43 4.25
C THR A 46 -19.79 -9.87 4.40
N ALA A 47 -18.79 -10.56 3.84
CA ALA A 47 -17.40 -10.12 3.91
C ALA A 47 -17.17 -8.77 3.20
N GLU A 48 -17.86 -8.53 2.09
CA GLU A 48 -17.84 -7.24 1.39
C GLU A 48 -18.35 -6.10 2.28
N VAL A 49 -19.53 -6.28 2.89
CA VAL A 49 -20.11 -5.29 3.81
C VAL A 49 -19.20 -5.07 5.03
N ALA A 50 -18.63 -6.14 5.59
CA ALA A 50 -17.69 -6.02 6.71
C ALA A 50 -16.43 -5.22 6.34
N ARG A 51 -15.86 -5.43 5.14
CA ARG A 51 -14.72 -4.64 4.65
C ARG A 51 -15.07 -3.15 4.49
N LEU A 52 -16.21 -2.86 3.86
CA LEU A 52 -16.69 -1.48 3.67
C LEU A 52 -16.84 -0.78 5.03
N MET A 53 -17.56 -1.40 5.95
CA MET A 53 -17.80 -0.85 7.27
C MET A 53 -16.51 -0.67 8.09
N LEU A 54 -15.62 -1.67 8.09
CA LEU A 54 -14.36 -1.61 8.86
C LEU A 54 -13.37 -0.58 8.30
N SER A 55 -13.55 -0.12 7.06
CA SER A 55 -12.77 0.99 6.50
C SER A 55 -13.08 2.35 7.14
N HIS A 56 -14.20 2.47 7.85
CA HIS A 56 -14.59 3.69 8.58
C HIS A 56 -13.97 3.74 9.97
N PRO A 57 -13.26 4.83 10.34
CA PRO A 57 -12.67 4.99 11.68
C PRO A 57 -13.70 4.92 12.82
N ASP A 58 -14.89 5.47 12.62
CA ASP A 58 -15.96 5.48 13.64
C ASP A 58 -16.46 4.07 13.95
N VAL A 59 -16.53 3.20 12.95
CA VAL A 59 -16.91 1.79 13.12
C VAL A 59 -15.76 0.97 13.69
N ALA A 60 -14.53 1.21 13.21
CA ALA A 60 -13.34 0.50 13.69
C ALA A 60 -13.06 0.77 15.18
N THR A 61 -13.32 1.99 15.66
CA THR A 61 -13.19 2.38 17.08
C THR A 61 -14.45 2.06 17.91
N GLY A 62 -15.57 1.80 17.24
CA GLY A 62 -16.84 1.46 17.85
C GLY A 62 -16.95 0.02 18.34
N SER A 63 -18.16 -0.33 18.76
CA SER A 63 -18.49 -1.66 19.29
C SER A 63 -18.65 -2.72 18.19
N THR A 64 -18.91 -2.30 16.96
CA THR A 64 -19.10 -3.18 15.80
C THR A 64 -17.76 -3.65 15.24
N GLY A 65 -16.71 -2.81 15.28
CA GLY A 65 -15.37 -3.09 14.76
C GLY A 65 -14.81 -4.47 15.13
N PRO A 66 -14.73 -4.85 16.42
CA PRO A 66 -14.21 -6.15 16.83
C PRO A 66 -14.94 -7.35 16.22
N LYS A 67 -16.28 -7.24 16.06
CA LYS A 67 -17.10 -8.30 15.46
C LYS A 67 -16.81 -8.47 13.97
N LEU A 68 -16.66 -7.35 13.26
CA LEU A 68 -16.31 -7.35 11.84
C LEU A 68 -14.89 -7.87 11.61
N SER A 69 -13.95 -7.47 12.47
CA SER A 69 -12.56 -7.94 12.43
C SER A 69 -12.48 -9.45 12.61
N GLN A 70 -13.16 -10.00 13.62
CA GLN A 70 -13.20 -11.45 13.84
C GLN A 70 -13.85 -12.17 12.66
N PHE A 71 -15.00 -11.66 12.19
CA PHE A 71 -15.70 -12.23 11.05
C PHE A 71 -14.79 -12.30 9.81
N LEU A 72 -14.10 -11.20 9.48
CA LEU A 72 -13.19 -11.15 8.35
C LEU A 72 -12.00 -12.09 8.50
N LEU A 73 -11.45 -12.24 9.71
CA LEU A 73 -10.36 -13.19 9.97
C LEU A 73 -10.81 -14.63 9.75
N ASP A 74 -11.99 -15.00 10.25
CA ASP A 74 -12.56 -16.34 10.10
C ASP A 74 -12.90 -16.67 8.63
N HIS A 75 -13.31 -15.65 7.85
CA HIS A 75 -13.70 -15.81 6.45
C HIS A 75 -12.52 -15.69 5.47
N LEU A 76 -11.39 -15.10 5.87
CA LEU A 76 -10.21 -14.91 5.03
C LEU A 76 -9.72 -16.19 4.31
N PRO A 77 -9.75 -17.40 4.91
CA PRO A 77 -9.36 -18.63 4.23
C PRO A 77 -10.23 -18.99 3.03
N PHE A 78 -11.46 -18.46 2.96
CA PHE A 78 -12.47 -18.76 1.94
C PHE A 78 -12.58 -17.66 0.88
N GLU A 79 -11.74 -16.63 0.92
CA GLU A 79 -11.70 -15.58 -0.09
C GLU A 79 -11.05 -16.08 -1.38
N ASP A 80 -11.73 -15.85 -2.51
CA ASP A 80 -11.29 -16.35 -3.82
C ASP A 80 -10.45 -15.35 -4.62
N THR A 81 -10.63 -14.05 -4.36
CA THR A 81 -10.02 -12.98 -5.17
C THR A 81 -8.83 -12.34 -4.44
N SER A 82 -7.73 -12.09 -5.16
CA SER A 82 -6.56 -11.41 -4.58
C SER A 82 -6.91 -10.04 -4.01
N ARG A 83 -7.77 -9.26 -4.70
CA ARG A 83 -8.28 -7.97 -4.18
C ARG A 83 -8.91 -8.13 -2.80
N SER A 84 -9.85 -9.06 -2.63
CA SER A 84 -10.54 -9.25 -1.34
C SER A 84 -9.59 -9.70 -0.24
N ILE A 85 -8.63 -10.55 -0.56
CA ILE A 85 -7.58 -10.98 0.39
C ILE A 85 -6.69 -9.79 0.79
N ILE A 86 -6.21 -9.01 -0.17
CA ILE A 86 -5.33 -7.85 0.06
C ILE A 86 -6.05 -6.82 0.94
N ASP A 87 -7.28 -6.46 0.57
CA ASP A 87 -8.08 -5.46 1.29
C ASP A 87 -8.40 -5.93 2.70
N THR A 88 -8.79 -7.20 2.87
CA THR A 88 -9.09 -7.78 4.19
C THR A 88 -7.86 -7.75 5.08
N VAL A 89 -6.71 -8.24 4.61
CA VAL A 89 -5.46 -8.25 5.39
C VAL A 89 -5.05 -6.82 5.76
N LYS A 90 -5.10 -5.88 4.80
CA LYS A 90 -4.78 -4.48 5.05
C LYS A 90 -5.69 -3.89 6.13
N LEU A 91 -7.00 -4.09 6.03
CA LEU A 91 -7.99 -3.57 6.99
C LEU A 91 -7.78 -4.16 8.40
N LEU A 92 -7.56 -5.47 8.51
CA LEU A 92 -7.31 -6.13 9.79
C LEU A 92 -6.04 -5.59 10.48
N LEU A 93 -5.00 -5.27 9.71
CA LEU A 93 -3.77 -4.68 10.25
C LEU A 93 -3.97 -3.21 10.65
N CYS A 94 -4.64 -2.42 9.80
CA CYS A 94 -4.86 -1.00 10.03
C CYS A 94 -5.89 -0.72 11.14
N SER A 95 -6.85 -1.61 11.38
CA SER A 95 -7.86 -1.46 12.44
C SER A 95 -7.28 -1.59 13.85
N ARG A 96 -6.12 -2.25 14.00
CA ARG A 96 -5.44 -2.53 15.28
C ARG A 96 -6.31 -3.30 16.28
N LEU A 97 -7.27 -4.08 15.78
CA LEU A 97 -8.17 -4.91 16.59
C LEU A 97 -7.64 -6.33 16.81
N LEU A 98 -6.62 -6.74 16.07
CA LEU A 98 -6.01 -8.06 16.20
C LEU A 98 -5.17 -8.17 17.47
N ASN A 99 -5.24 -9.33 18.13
CA ASN A 99 -4.29 -9.69 19.16
C ASN A 99 -2.96 -10.23 18.56
N ASP A 100 -1.94 -10.41 19.40
CA ASP A 100 -0.61 -10.85 18.95
C ASP A 100 -0.61 -12.25 18.31
N GLU A 101 -1.50 -13.13 18.75
CA GLU A 101 -1.64 -14.49 18.23
C GLU A 101 -2.23 -14.47 16.83
N GLU A 102 -3.35 -13.77 16.64
CA GLU A 102 -4.03 -13.59 15.34
C GLU A 102 -3.09 -12.90 14.34
N ALA A 103 -2.38 -11.86 14.76
CA ALA A 103 -1.37 -11.20 13.94
C ALA A 103 -0.24 -12.17 13.57
N GLY A 104 0.16 -13.07 14.48
CA GLY A 104 1.12 -14.15 14.22
C GLY A 104 0.64 -15.15 13.17
N GLN A 105 -0.60 -15.62 13.28
CA GLN A 105 -1.22 -16.52 12.31
C GLN A 105 -1.32 -15.88 10.91
N LEU A 106 -1.71 -14.60 10.86
CA LEU A 106 -1.80 -13.84 9.62
C LEU A 106 -0.44 -13.66 8.95
N ARG A 107 0.62 -13.40 9.74
CA ARG A 107 2.01 -13.35 9.25
C ARG A 107 2.47 -14.69 8.68
N ALA A 108 2.22 -15.80 9.39
CA ALA A 108 2.57 -17.14 8.91
C ALA A 108 1.87 -17.47 7.57
N ARG A 109 0.62 -17.02 7.39
CA ARG A 109 -0.09 -17.16 6.11
C ARG A 109 0.56 -16.34 5.00
N ALA A 110 0.99 -15.11 5.29
CA ALA A 110 1.66 -14.24 4.32
C ALA A 110 2.98 -14.80 3.79
N GLU A 111 3.67 -15.66 4.53
CA GLU A 111 4.89 -16.33 4.03
C GLU A 111 4.61 -17.17 2.78
N ASN A 112 3.46 -17.83 2.71
CA ASN A 112 3.12 -18.77 1.63
C ASN A 112 2.10 -18.22 0.64
N HIS A 113 1.34 -17.18 1.00
CA HIS A 113 0.28 -16.62 0.16
C HIS A 113 0.60 -15.20 -0.31
N VAL A 114 0.82 -15.04 -1.63
CA VAL A 114 1.26 -13.76 -2.22
C VAL A 114 0.27 -12.63 -1.95
N ALA A 115 -1.04 -12.85 -2.11
CA ALA A 115 -2.02 -11.80 -1.84
C ALA A 115 -2.04 -11.37 -0.35
N CYS A 116 -1.81 -12.28 0.60
CA CYS A 116 -1.70 -11.91 2.01
C CYS A 116 -0.43 -11.08 2.24
N MET A 117 0.71 -11.47 1.65
CA MET A 117 1.95 -10.68 1.69
C MET A 117 1.76 -9.28 1.11
N VAL A 118 1.02 -9.14 0.00
CA VAL A 118 0.69 -7.83 -0.59
C VAL A 118 -0.23 -7.02 0.31
N GLY A 119 -1.15 -7.65 1.03
CA GLY A 119 -1.94 -7.00 2.09
C GLY A 119 -1.07 -6.39 3.20
N PHE A 120 -0.04 -7.12 3.67
CA PHE A 120 0.93 -6.58 4.63
C PHE A 120 1.75 -5.42 4.04
N LEU A 121 2.21 -5.54 2.79
CA LEU A 121 2.93 -4.46 2.09
C LEU A 121 2.06 -3.21 1.98
N SER A 122 0.77 -3.39 1.69
CA SER A 122 -0.21 -2.30 1.55
C SER A 122 -0.60 -1.63 2.87
N ALA A 123 -0.47 -2.34 3.99
CA ALA A 123 -0.60 -1.76 5.33
C ALA A 123 0.63 -0.92 5.72
N GLY A 124 1.80 -1.28 5.17
CA GLY A 124 3.05 -0.54 5.30
C GLY A 124 4.14 -1.29 6.07
N PRO A 125 5.35 -0.72 6.14
CA PRO A 125 6.53 -1.40 6.70
C PRO A 125 6.38 -1.75 8.19
N ASN A 126 5.52 -1.05 8.94
CA ASN A 126 5.27 -1.27 10.37
C ASN A 126 4.65 -2.62 10.72
N TYR A 127 4.04 -3.31 9.75
CA TYR A 127 3.30 -4.53 9.99
C TYR A 127 4.05 -5.81 9.59
N LEU A 128 5.19 -5.69 8.92
CA LEU A 128 5.97 -6.82 8.39
C LEU A 128 6.97 -7.44 9.38
N GLY A 129 7.11 -6.88 10.59
CA GLY A 129 8.09 -7.35 11.57
C GLY A 129 7.66 -7.10 13.02
N VAL A 130 8.62 -7.25 13.95
CA VAL A 130 8.42 -6.88 15.35
C VAL A 130 8.12 -5.37 15.40
N PRO A 131 7.09 -4.92 16.15
CA PRO A 131 6.77 -3.50 16.25
C PRO A 131 8.01 -2.70 16.68
N GLN A 132 8.56 -1.91 15.77
CA GLN A 132 9.54 -0.89 16.07
C GLN A 132 8.84 0.47 16.00
N ALA A 133 9.38 1.47 16.71
CA ALA A 133 8.85 2.82 16.63
C ALA A 133 8.81 3.24 15.15
N ALA A 134 7.63 3.61 14.66
CA ALA A 134 7.48 4.02 13.27
C ALA A 134 8.49 5.13 12.96
N PRO A 135 9.25 5.04 11.86
CA PRO A 135 10.09 6.15 11.44
C PRO A 135 9.18 7.36 11.23
N ARG A 136 9.40 8.42 12.00
CA ARG A 136 8.81 9.73 11.72
C ARG A 136 9.72 10.39 10.69
N PHE A 137 9.23 10.46 9.46
CA PHE A 137 9.87 11.27 8.42
C PHE A 137 9.39 12.70 8.61
N ASP A 138 10.33 13.61 8.87
CA ASP A 138 10.00 15.01 9.09
C ASP A 138 9.86 15.70 7.73
N THR A 139 8.63 15.74 7.20
CA THR A 139 8.32 16.31 5.88
C THR A 139 8.51 17.83 5.79
N GLU A 140 8.76 18.50 6.91
CA GLU A 140 9.15 19.92 6.95
C GLU A 140 10.66 20.14 6.71
N SER A 141 11.45 19.06 6.76
CA SER A 141 12.88 19.10 6.45
C SER A 141 13.09 19.11 4.94
N GLY A 142 14.18 19.73 4.46
CA GLY A 142 14.53 19.72 3.03
C GLY A 142 14.66 18.30 2.46
N ASN A 143 14.51 18.16 1.14
CA ASN A 143 14.53 16.87 0.43
C ASN A 143 15.77 16.01 0.74
N ASP A 144 16.93 16.63 0.98
CA ASP A 144 18.16 15.93 1.34
C ASP A 144 18.05 15.20 2.68
N ALA A 145 17.45 15.83 3.69
CA ALA A 145 17.25 15.21 5.01
C ALA A 145 16.22 14.06 4.94
N LEU A 146 15.15 14.24 4.16
CA LEU A 146 14.16 13.18 3.91
C LEU A 146 14.78 11.99 3.18
N MET A 147 15.64 12.25 2.19
CA MET A 147 16.38 11.21 1.47
C MET A 147 17.25 10.39 2.42
N GLU A 148 18.02 11.05 3.28
CA GLU A 148 18.85 10.37 4.29
C GLU A 148 18.01 9.54 5.27
N GLN A 149 16.90 10.08 5.77
CA GLN A 149 15.99 9.35 6.66
C GLN A 149 15.42 8.09 5.99
N LEU A 150 15.01 8.18 4.72
CA LEU A 150 14.48 7.04 3.97
C LEU A 150 15.57 6.00 3.62
N LEU A 151 16.79 6.44 3.35
CA LEU A 151 17.94 5.54 3.17
C LEU A 151 18.28 4.81 4.47
N GLN A 152 18.28 5.51 5.61
CA GLN A 152 18.47 4.90 6.93
C GLN A 152 17.34 3.92 7.25
N HIS A 153 16.09 4.26 6.93
CA HIS A 153 14.97 3.33 7.10
C HIS A 153 15.09 2.11 6.18
N ALA A 154 15.48 2.30 4.92
CA ALA A 154 15.74 1.19 3.99
C ALA A 154 16.88 0.29 4.48
N ALA A 155 17.86 0.86 5.20
CA ALA A 155 18.95 0.13 5.86
C ALA A 155 18.56 -0.52 7.20
N SER A 156 17.42 -0.15 7.77
CA SER A 156 16.91 -0.82 8.96
C SER A 156 16.41 -2.23 8.62
N ARG A 157 16.39 -3.12 9.62
CA ARG A 157 15.82 -4.48 9.47
C ARG A 157 14.37 -4.46 8.95
N GLN A 158 13.63 -3.43 9.33
CA GLN A 158 12.23 -3.25 8.95
C GLN A 158 12.09 -2.87 7.48
N GLY A 159 12.84 -1.86 7.02
CA GLY A 159 12.88 -1.47 5.61
C GLY A 159 13.43 -2.58 4.71
N GLU A 160 14.49 -3.27 5.14
CA GLU A 160 15.05 -4.41 4.43
C GLU A 160 14.02 -5.54 4.26
N THR A 161 13.24 -5.84 5.32
CA THR A 161 12.15 -6.83 5.26
C THR A 161 11.07 -6.39 4.28
N PHE A 162 10.67 -5.11 4.33
CA PHE A 162 9.70 -4.54 3.39
C PHE A 162 10.16 -4.67 1.93
N LEU A 163 11.39 -4.24 1.62
CA LEU A 163 11.95 -4.30 0.27
C LEU A 163 12.08 -5.74 -0.24
N ARG A 164 12.53 -6.67 0.60
CA ARG A 164 12.58 -8.11 0.26
C ARG A 164 11.20 -8.71 0.02
N CYS A 165 10.21 -8.34 0.83
CA CYS A 165 8.83 -8.75 0.65
C CYS A 165 8.25 -8.20 -0.66
N ALA A 166 8.48 -6.93 -0.99
CA ALA A 166 8.05 -6.32 -2.25
C ALA A 166 8.71 -7.00 -3.46
N HIS A 167 10.02 -7.24 -3.38
CA HIS A 167 10.76 -7.98 -4.40
C HIS A 167 10.20 -9.40 -4.61
N ARG A 168 9.95 -10.12 -3.51
CA ARG A 168 9.33 -11.46 -3.54
C ARG A 168 7.90 -11.41 -4.11
N ALA A 169 7.12 -10.39 -3.76
CA ALA A 169 5.75 -10.20 -4.23
C ALA A 169 5.69 -10.02 -5.74
N LEU A 170 6.49 -9.12 -6.31
CA LEU A 170 6.56 -8.93 -7.77
C LEU A 170 7.04 -10.20 -8.48
N LYS A 171 8.05 -10.90 -7.93
CA LYS A 171 8.58 -12.14 -8.52
C LYS A 171 7.57 -13.28 -8.53
N LYS A 172 6.69 -13.34 -7.52
CA LYS A 172 5.65 -14.39 -7.37
C LYS A 172 4.24 -13.91 -7.74
N ALA A 173 4.08 -12.68 -8.24
CA ALA A 173 2.79 -12.08 -8.54
C ALA A 173 1.93 -12.99 -9.43
N VAL A 174 0.68 -13.17 -9.04
CA VAL A 174 -0.23 -14.16 -9.67
C VAL A 174 -1.17 -13.47 -10.66
N ASP A 175 -1.52 -12.21 -10.43
CA ASP A 175 -2.53 -11.47 -11.17
C ASP A 175 -2.28 -9.95 -11.14
N MET A 176 -3.21 -9.18 -11.71
CA MET A 176 -3.15 -7.73 -11.76
C MET A 176 -3.10 -7.09 -10.38
N ASP A 177 -3.99 -7.48 -9.46
CA ASP A 177 -4.09 -6.85 -8.14
C ASP A 177 -2.79 -7.01 -7.34
N THR A 178 -2.20 -8.21 -7.35
CA THR A 178 -0.92 -8.46 -6.65
C THR A 178 0.23 -7.61 -7.22
N VAL A 179 0.26 -7.33 -8.53
CA VAL A 179 1.25 -6.41 -9.12
C VAL A 179 0.95 -4.97 -8.73
N VAL A 180 -0.27 -4.51 -8.99
CA VAL A 180 -0.67 -3.11 -8.83
C VAL A 180 -0.55 -2.66 -7.37
N ASP A 181 -1.03 -3.46 -6.42
CA ASP A 181 -0.98 -3.10 -5.01
C ASP A 181 0.45 -3.18 -4.45
N THR A 182 1.31 -4.06 -4.98
CA THR A 182 2.75 -4.03 -4.65
C THR A 182 3.41 -2.75 -5.15
N LEU A 183 3.13 -2.32 -6.39
CA LEU A 183 3.66 -1.07 -6.93
C LEU A 183 3.14 0.14 -6.16
N LYS A 184 1.86 0.16 -5.78
CA LYS A 184 1.28 1.20 -4.93
C LYS A 184 1.97 1.24 -3.56
N ALA A 185 2.25 0.09 -2.94
CA ALA A 185 2.97 0.03 -1.68
C ALA A 185 4.40 0.60 -1.79
N LEU A 186 5.10 0.33 -2.89
CA LEU A 186 6.42 0.92 -3.18
C LEU A 186 6.33 2.44 -3.39
N GLY A 187 5.31 2.89 -4.14
CA GLY A 187 5.05 4.32 -4.34
C GLY A 187 4.80 5.04 -3.03
N GLU A 188 3.91 4.52 -2.18
CA GLU A 188 3.64 5.09 -0.84
C GLU A 188 4.88 5.08 0.07
N TYR A 189 5.78 4.10 -0.08
CA TYR A 189 7.06 4.08 0.64
C TYR A 189 7.97 5.28 0.29
N GLY A 190 8.04 5.65 -1.00
CA GLY A 190 8.87 6.77 -1.48
C GLY A 190 8.13 8.10 -1.71
N LYS A 191 6.82 8.14 -1.44
CA LYS A 191 5.95 9.31 -1.61
C LYS A 191 6.47 10.59 -0.91
N PRO A 192 7.10 10.54 0.27
CA PRO A 192 7.67 11.75 0.89
C PRO A 192 8.71 12.47 0.02
N LEU A 193 9.38 11.77 -0.90
CA LEU A 193 10.38 12.35 -1.82
C LEU A 193 9.76 12.86 -3.11
N CYS A 194 8.78 12.13 -3.63
CA CYS A 194 8.22 12.38 -4.96
C CYS A 194 7.04 13.36 -4.93
N GLY A 195 6.41 13.57 -3.77
CA GLY A 195 5.27 14.46 -3.62
C GLY A 195 4.14 14.12 -4.61
N GLU A 196 3.61 15.14 -5.30
CA GLU A 196 2.55 15.00 -6.31
C GLU A 196 3.10 14.81 -7.75
N THR A 197 4.31 14.29 -7.90
CA THR A 197 4.91 14.04 -9.22
C THR A 197 4.03 13.11 -10.05
N VAL A 198 3.90 13.40 -11.35
CA VAL A 198 3.16 12.56 -12.28
C VAL A 198 3.81 11.19 -12.37
N LEU A 199 3.04 10.13 -12.09
CA LEU A 199 3.55 8.78 -12.14
C LEU A 199 3.87 8.34 -13.58
N PRO A 200 5.02 7.68 -13.80
CA PRO A 200 5.45 7.20 -15.11
C PRO A 200 4.51 6.15 -15.68
N ARG A 201 4.38 6.15 -17.02
CA ARG A 201 3.54 5.17 -17.75
C ARG A 201 4.33 4.08 -18.45
N SER A 202 5.66 4.14 -18.41
CA SER A 202 6.56 3.14 -18.98
C SER A 202 7.91 3.13 -18.25
N ALA A 203 8.71 2.10 -18.49
CA ALA A 203 10.08 2.01 -17.95
C ALA A 203 10.97 3.19 -18.40
N GLN A 204 10.82 3.66 -19.64
CA GLN A 204 11.58 4.80 -20.18
C GLN A 204 11.20 6.10 -19.48
N ASP A 205 9.88 6.31 -19.30
CA ASP A 205 9.30 7.45 -18.60
C ASP A 205 9.81 7.50 -17.15
N LEU A 206 9.86 6.34 -16.48
CA LEU A 206 10.38 6.20 -15.12
C LEU A 206 11.86 6.60 -15.04
N GLN A 207 12.70 6.12 -15.95
CA GLN A 207 14.12 6.47 -15.98
C GLN A 207 14.33 7.97 -16.20
N GLN A 208 13.61 8.58 -17.15
CA GLN A 208 13.72 10.02 -17.43
C GLN A 208 13.31 10.89 -16.23
N ILE A 209 12.22 10.53 -15.54
CA ILE A 209 11.79 11.28 -14.36
C ILE A 209 12.81 11.14 -13.23
N VAL A 210 13.35 9.94 -13.00
CA VAL A 210 14.40 9.71 -11.99
C VAL A 210 15.62 10.59 -12.27
N GLU A 211 16.13 10.57 -13.51
CA GLU A 211 17.28 11.40 -13.93
C GLU A 211 17.02 12.89 -13.66
N SER A 212 15.84 13.39 -14.02
CA SER A 212 15.47 14.81 -13.81
C SER A 212 15.42 15.22 -12.33
N LEU A 213 14.96 14.32 -11.46
CA LEU A 213 14.88 14.56 -10.02
C LEU A 213 16.26 14.48 -9.36
N THR A 214 17.14 13.58 -9.82
CA THR A 214 18.52 13.51 -9.32
C THR A 214 19.37 14.71 -9.73
N ASP A 215 19.19 15.23 -10.95
CA ASP A 215 19.92 16.41 -11.43
C ASP A 215 19.48 17.69 -10.73
N SER A 216 18.19 17.82 -10.44
CA SER A 216 17.64 18.98 -9.73
C SER A 216 18.21 19.10 -8.30
N SER A 217 18.38 17.98 -7.60
CA SER A 217 18.98 17.94 -6.25
C SER A 217 20.48 18.29 -6.25
N ASN A 218 21.18 18.11 -7.38
CA ASN A 218 22.60 18.47 -7.51
C ASN A 218 22.82 19.95 -7.85
N THR A 219 21.81 20.65 -8.37
CA THR A 219 21.96 22.01 -8.91
C THR A 219 21.76 23.12 -7.85
N THR A 220 21.29 22.78 -6.64
CA THR A 220 21.09 23.71 -5.52
C THR A 220 22.34 23.91 -4.64
N LEU A 221 23.51 23.42 -5.06
CA LEU A 221 24.76 23.59 -4.30
C LEU A 221 25.44 24.92 -4.62
N ASP A 222 25.33 25.86 -3.69
CA ASP A 222 26.14 27.08 -3.60
C ASP A 222 27.64 26.68 -3.51
N PRO A 223 28.53 27.15 -4.41
CA PRO A 223 29.89 26.62 -4.56
C PRO A 223 30.84 26.90 -3.37
N ASP A 224 30.44 27.65 -2.34
CA ASP A 224 31.31 28.09 -1.24
C ASP A 224 31.24 27.25 0.07
N GLN A 225 30.47 26.15 0.11
CA GLN A 225 30.51 25.20 1.24
C GLN A 225 31.06 23.83 0.84
N VAL A 226 32.28 23.81 0.29
CA VAL A 226 33.06 22.57 0.15
C VAL A 226 33.83 22.31 1.43
N SER A 227 33.17 21.74 2.44
CA SER A 227 33.89 21.07 3.53
C SER A 227 33.08 19.93 4.15
N ALA A 228 33.55 18.71 3.87
CA ALA A 228 33.56 17.57 4.77
C ALA A 228 32.35 16.60 4.85
N ASP A 229 31.59 16.35 3.78
CA ASP A 229 30.67 15.18 3.75
C ASP A 229 30.59 14.41 2.43
N LYS A 230 31.73 14.26 1.75
CA LYS A 230 31.84 13.41 0.53
C LYS A 230 31.84 11.90 0.83
N SER A 231 31.45 11.47 2.03
CA SER A 231 31.45 10.05 2.44
C SER A 231 30.07 9.37 2.41
N ALA A 232 28.96 10.11 2.18
CA ALA A 232 27.61 9.58 2.42
C ALA A 232 26.61 9.66 1.24
N LYS A 233 27.00 10.18 0.06
CA LYS A 233 26.11 10.24 -1.11
C LYS A 233 26.37 9.03 -2.02
N ASN A 234 25.55 8.00 -1.89
CA ASN A 234 25.48 6.90 -2.85
C ASN A 234 24.39 7.25 -3.89
N PRO A 235 24.74 7.87 -5.03
CA PRO A 235 23.76 8.38 -5.99
C PRO A 235 22.87 7.26 -6.52
N ASP A 236 23.40 6.04 -6.65
CA ASP A 236 22.64 4.88 -7.13
C ASP A 236 21.51 4.52 -6.17
N ARG A 237 21.76 4.60 -4.85
CA ARG A 237 20.70 4.36 -3.83
C ARG A 237 19.66 5.47 -3.80
N GLN A 238 20.06 6.71 -4.04
CA GLN A 238 19.13 7.84 -4.12
C GLN A 238 18.20 7.68 -5.33
N SER A 239 18.77 7.40 -6.51
CA SER A 239 18.03 7.08 -7.73
C SER A 239 17.09 5.90 -7.52
N ALA A 240 17.55 4.85 -6.85
CA ALA A 240 16.73 3.68 -6.53
C ALA A 240 15.53 4.03 -5.65
N LEU A 241 15.70 4.84 -4.59
CA LEU A 241 14.59 5.28 -3.75
C LEU A 241 13.57 6.14 -4.51
N ILE A 242 14.03 7.05 -5.36
CA ILE A 242 13.15 7.86 -6.22
C ILE A 242 12.37 6.94 -7.17
N ALA A 243 13.03 5.97 -7.80
CA ALA A 243 12.38 5.00 -8.67
C ALA A 243 11.28 4.20 -7.95
N LEU A 244 11.49 3.82 -6.68
CA LEU A 244 10.44 3.18 -5.87
C LEU A 244 9.28 4.13 -5.58
N GLY A 245 9.55 5.38 -5.22
CA GLY A 245 8.51 6.39 -4.96
C GLY A 245 7.66 6.75 -6.18
N LEU A 246 8.17 6.53 -7.38
CA LEU A 246 7.45 6.71 -8.65
C LEU A 246 6.69 5.44 -9.10
N CYS A 247 6.74 4.36 -8.33
CA CYS A 247 5.98 3.15 -8.65
C CYS A 247 4.46 3.36 -8.44
N GLY A 248 3.66 2.82 -9.35
CA GLY A 248 2.21 2.82 -9.21
C GLY A 248 1.52 2.13 -10.38
N GLU A 249 0.19 2.12 -10.35
CA GLU A 249 -0.66 1.52 -11.37
C GLU A 249 -0.37 2.00 -12.81
N PRO A 250 -0.13 3.31 -13.08
CA PRO A 250 0.06 3.80 -14.45
C PRO A 250 1.20 3.12 -15.21
N LEU A 251 2.23 2.62 -14.49
CA LEU A 251 3.38 1.93 -15.06
C LEU A 251 2.97 0.65 -15.82
N VAL A 252 1.94 -0.04 -15.35
CA VAL A 252 1.47 -1.33 -15.88
C VAL A 252 0.07 -1.25 -16.52
N ALA A 253 -0.62 -0.12 -16.37
CA ALA A 253 -1.98 0.07 -16.87
C ALA A 253 -2.13 -0.21 -18.37
N SER A 254 -1.15 0.21 -19.19
CA SER A 254 -1.18 0.00 -20.64
C SER A 254 -1.12 -1.49 -21.05
N PHE A 255 -0.46 -2.31 -20.22
CA PHE A 255 -0.41 -3.76 -20.40
C PHE A 255 -1.75 -4.40 -20.03
N PHE A 256 -2.27 -4.10 -18.83
CA PHE A 256 -3.52 -4.69 -18.35
C PHE A 256 -4.75 -4.23 -19.13
N ALA A 257 -4.71 -3.05 -19.75
CA ALA A 257 -5.75 -2.62 -20.68
C ALA A 257 -5.85 -3.49 -21.95
N LYS A 258 -4.81 -4.29 -22.26
CA LYS A 258 -4.70 -5.07 -23.51
C LYS A 258 -4.51 -6.57 -23.28
N SER A 259 -4.41 -7.01 -22.03
CA SER A 259 -4.02 -8.37 -21.68
C SER A 259 -4.68 -8.79 -20.38
N ASP A 260 -5.29 -9.96 -20.40
CA ASP A 260 -5.84 -10.70 -19.25
C ASP A 260 -4.87 -11.77 -18.73
N ALA A 261 -3.63 -11.81 -19.24
CA ALA A 261 -2.63 -12.79 -18.83
C ALA A 261 -2.38 -12.76 -17.32
N VAL A 262 -2.32 -13.95 -16.72
CA VAL A 262 -2.01 -14.17 -15.30
C VAL A 262 -0.76 -15.04 -15.13
N GLY A 263 -0.24 -15.10 -13.91
CA GLY A 263 0.85 -15.98 -13.51
C GLY A 263 2.15 -15.77 -14.28
N SER A 264 2.76 -16.86 -14.76
CA SER A 264 4.08 -16.83 -15.39
C SER A 264 4.11 -16.06 -16.71
N LEU A 265 3.03 -16.14 -17.50
CA LEU A 265 2.92 -15.41 -18.77
C LEU A 265 2.89 -13.89 -18.51
N MET A 266 2.09 -13.45 -17.55
CA MET A 266 2.01 -12.06 -17.10
C MET A 266 3.40 -11.54 -16.70
N ARG A 267 4.07 -12.25 -15.78
CA ARG A 267 5.41 -11.85 -15.29
C ARG A 267 6.44 -11.74 -16.41
N ARG A 268 6.42 -12.67 -17.38
CA ARG A 268 7.32 -12.61 -18.54
C ARG A 268 7.05 -11.38 -19.42
N LYS A 269 5.79 -10.99 -19.59
CA LYS A 269 5.39 -9.84 -20.41
C LYS A 269 5.62 -8.50 -19.70
N LEU A 270 5.46 -8.47 -18.38
CA LEU A 270 5.72 -7.30 -17.55
C LEU A 270 7.21 -7.09 -17.26
N LYS A 271 8.06 -8.12 -17.40
CA LYS A 271 9.51 -8.01 -17.16
C LYS A 271 10.15 -6.72 -17.71
N PRO A 272 10.04 -6.38 -19.01
CA PRO A 272 10.70 -5.18 -19.55
C PRO A 272 10.21 -3.87 -18.92
N VAL A 273 8.98 -3.84 -18.38
CA VAL A 273 8.41 -2.67 -17.71
C VAL A 273 8.89 -2.59 -16.26
N LEU A 274 9.02 -3.74 -15.59
CA LEU A 274 9.38 -3.84 -14.17
C LEU A 274 10.89 -3.99 -13.93
N GLU A 275 11.70 -4.20 -14.96
CA GLU A 275 13.16 -4.32 -14.87
C GLU A 275 13.82 -3.17 -14.09
N PRO A 276 13.51 -1.87 -14.33
CA PRO A 276 14.08 -0.80 -13.52
C PRO A 276 13.62 -0.83 -12.04
N VAL A 277 12.41 -1.33 -11.77
CA VAL A 277 11.90 -1.49 -10.39
C VAL A 277 12.65 -2.60 -9.67
N PHE A 278 12.90 -3.74 -10.35
CA PHE A 278 13.73 -4.81 -9.81
C PHE A 278 15.16 -4.35 -9.54
N ALA A 279 15.78 -3.61 -10.46
CA ALA A 279 17.13 -3.06 -10.28
C ALA A 279 17.20 -2.09 -9.09
N ALA A 280 16.19 -1.24 -8.90
CA ALA A 280 16.11 -0.35 -7.74
C ALA A 280 15.98 -1.11 -6.41
N LEU A 281 15.12 -2.15 -6.37
CA LEU A 281 14.99 -3.02 -5.21
C LEU A 281 16.30 -3.75 -4.89
N GLU A 282 16.95 -4.34 -5.88
CA GLU A 282 18.23 -5.05 -5.72
C GLU A 282 19.32 -4.10 -5.20
N THR A 283 19.43 -2.90 -5.77
CA THR A 283 20.38 -1.87 -5.32
C THR A 283 20.24 -1.53 -3.84
N LEU A 284 18.99 -1.42 -3.35
CA LEU A 284 18.71 -1.11 -1.95
C LEU A 284 18.85 -2.32 -1.01
N ILE A 285 18.73 -3.55 -1.52
CA ILE A 285 18.86 -4.79 -0.73
C ILE A 285 20.33 -5.23 -0.62
N GLU A 286 21.12 -5.14 -1.70
CA GLU A 286 22.50 -5.67 -1.78
C GLU A 286 23.53 -4.85 -1.02
N GLN A 287 23.24 -3.56 -0.77
CA GLN A 287 24.18 -2.62 -0.15
C GLN A 287 23.88 -2.33 1.33
N ASN A 288 23.09 -3.19 1.99
CA ASN A 288 22.85 -3.20 3.45
C ASN A 288 23.63 -4.33 4.11
#